data_AF-A0A315VTL6-F1
#
_entry.id   AF-A0A315VTL6-F1
#
_cell.length_a   1.000
_cell.length_b   1.000
_cell.length_c   1.000
_cell.angle_alpha   90.00
_cell.angle_beta   90.00
_cell.angle_gamma   90.00
#
_symmetry.space_group_name_H-M   'P 1'
#
loop_
_entity.id
_entity.type
_entity.pdbx_description
1 polymer ?
#
loop_
_entity_poly.entity_id
_entity_poly.type
_entity_poly.pdbx_seq_one_letter_code
_entity_poly.pdbx_strand_id
1 'polypeptide(L)'
;MKLTDVGIATCKKGYKGFKGNCATSFIDQFKALHQCNKYCEILGLKSLQPKPKKVSAAPKPKPPPSAIPKKKTFGPTVKNKL
;
A
#
# COMPACT_ATOMS: atom_id res chain seq x y z
N MET A 1 19.81 32.52 8.72
CA MET A 1 20.16 31.45 9.69
C MET A 1 21.12 30.48 9.03
N LYS A 2 22.17 30.05 9.74
CA LYS A 2 23.26 29.22 9.21
C LYS A 2 23.18 27.86 9.91
N LEU A 3 23.10 26.76 9.16
CA LEU A 3 23.10 25.41 9.72
C LEU A 3 24.55 25.00 10.03
N THR A 4 24.81 24.64 11.28
CA THR A 4 26.09 24.06 11.74
C THR A 4 25.85 22.63 12.23
N ASP A 5 26.93 21.88 12.50
CA ASP A 5 26.88 20.56 13.14
C ASP A 5 26.02 19.52 12.40
N VAL A 6 26.04 19.59 11.07
CA VAL A 6 25.28 18.67 10.23
C VAL A 6 25.90 17.27 10.22
N GLY A 7 25.05 16.26 10.45
CA GLY A 7 25.41 14.86 10.32
C GLY A 7 25.34 14.37 8.87
N ILE A 8 26.31 13.56 8.45
CA ILE A 8 26.32 12.96 7.11
C ILE A 8 26.28 11.44 7.24
N ALA A 9 25.30 10.80 6.61
CA ALA A 9 25.21 9.34 6.48
C ALA A 9 25.44 8.93 5.02
N THR A 10 26.26 7.90 4.80
CA THR A 10 26.56 7.37 3.46
C THR A 10 26.17 5.91 3.35
N CYS A 11 25.79 5.44 2.17
CA CYS A 11 25.66 4.01 1.89
C CYS A 11 27.00 3.29 2.13
N LYS A 12 26.97 1.99 2.47
CA LYS A 12 28.10 1.17 2.98
C LYS A 12 29.50 1.43 2.38
N LYS A 13 29.61 1.77 1.09
CA LYS A 13 30.88 2.00 0.39
C LYS A 13 31.39 3.45 0.46
N GLY A 14 30.68 4.33 1.16
CA GLY A 14 30.92 5.77 1.15
C GLY A 14 30.55 6.40 -0.19
N TYR A 15 30.90 7.68 -0.35
CA TYR A 15 30.82 8.40 -1.62
C TYR A 15 32.17 9.04 -1.93
N LYS A 16 32.84 8.65 -3.02
CA LYS A 16 34.17 9.18 -3.40
C LYS A 16 35.20 9.15 -2.26
N GLY A 17 35.22 8.07 -1.48
CA GLY A 17 36.12 7.93 -0.32
C GLY A 17 35.62 8.63 0.96
N PHE A 18 34.54 9.41 0.88
CA PHE A 18 33.89 10.00 2.05
C PHE A 18 33.03 8.96 2.76
N LYS A 19 33.36 8.67 4.03
CA LYS A 19 32.56 7.86 4.95
C LYS A 19 31.87 8.81 5.91
N GLY A 20 30.55 8.79 5.92
CA GLY A 20 29.74 9.65 6.79
C GLY A 20 30.01 9.43 8.28
N ASN A 21 29.84 10.48 9.08
CA ASN A 21 29.95 10.44 10.54
C ASN A 21 28.72 9.80 11.21
N CYS A 22 27.58 9.77 10.53
CA CYS A 22 26.35 9.18 11.05
C CYS A 22 26.20 7.71 10.65
N ALA A 23 25.51 6.94 11.50
CA ALA A 23 25.19 5.55 11.24
C ALA A 23 24.37 5.39 9.95
N THR A 24 24.60 4.30 9.22
CA THR A 24 23.89 4.03 7.96
C THR A 24 22.39 3.82 8.17
N SER A 25 21.96 3.43 9.38
CA SER A 25 20.56 3.27 9.77
C SER A 25 19.74 4.56 9.65
N PHE A 26 20.37 5.73 9.78
CA PHE A 26 19.69 7.02 9.59
C PHE A 26 19.15 7.18 8.17
N ILE A 27 19.77 6.55 7.17
CA ILE A 27 19.27 6.57 5.80
C ILE A 27 17.90 5.87 5.72
N ASP A 28 17.75 4.74 6.41
CA ASP A 28 16.50 3.98 6.40
C ASP A 28 15.43 4.67 7.26
N GLN A 29 15.82 5.25 8.40
CA GLN A 29 14.93 6.08 9.21
C GLN A 29 14.43 7.30 8.42
N PHE A 30 15.31 7.98 7.69
CA PHE A 30 14.94 9.11 6.85
C PHE A 30 13.91 8.70 5.79
N LYS A 31 14.09 7.56 5.12
CA LYS A 31 13.10 7.05 4.15
C LYS A 31 11.74 6.73 4.77
N ALA A 32 11.72 6.23 6.01
CA ALA A 32 10.49 5.89 6.71
C ALA A 32 9.73 7.12 7.21
N LEU A 33 10.44 8.15 7.66
CA LEU A 33 9.84 9.33 8.29
C LEU A 33 9.62 10.51 7.34
N HIS A 34 10.45 10.63 6.29
CA HIS A 34 10.36 11.76 5.37
C HIS A 34 9.10 11.68 4.51
N GLN A 35 8.28 12.73 4.63
CA GLN A 35 7.17 12.98 3.72
C GLN A 35 7.61 14.06 2.74
N CYS A 36 7.61 13.73 1.45
CA CYS A 36 7.93 14.71 0.42
C CYS A 36 7.01 15.93 0.54
N ASN A 37 7.60 17.11 0.31
CA ASN A 37 6.88 18.38 0.35
C ASN A 37 6.95 19.08 -1.02
N LYS A 38 6.32 20.26 -1.10
CA LYS A 38 6.31 21.08 -2.32
C LYS A 38 7.70 21.36 -2.88
N TYR A 39 8.73 21.48 -2.03
CA TYR A 39 10.10 21.69 -2.50
C TYR A 39 10.71 20.43 -3.13
N CYS A 40 10.42 19.24 -2.60
CA CYS A 40 10.82 17.98 -3.24
C CYS A 40 10.24 17.85 -4.65
N GLU A 41 8.99 18.28 -4.85
CA GLU A 41 8.30 18.28 -6.14
C GLU A 41 8.92 19.27 -7.13
N ILE A 42 9.16 20.51 -6.71
CA ILE A 42 9.81 21.52 -7.55
C ILE A 42 11.22 21.09 -7.96
N LEU A 43 11.92 20.35 -7.09
CA LEU A 43 13.24 19.78 -7.37
C LEU A 43 13.20 18.48 -8.21
N GLY A 44 12.01 17.98 -8.57
CA GLY A 44 11.85 16.76 -9.38
C GLY A 44 12.36 15.49 -8.69
N LEU A 45 12.36 15.45 -7.34
CA LEU A 45 12.89 14.33 -6.59
C LEU A 45 11.91 13.15 -6.57
N LYS A 46 12.43 11.93 -6.65
CA LYS A 46 11.64 10.71 -6.51
C LYS A 46 11.19 10.52 -5.05
N SER A 47 9.89 10.29 -4.84
CA SER A 47 9.37 9.97 -3.52
C SER A 47 9.99 8.69 -2.95
N LEU A 48 10.44 8.80 -1.70
CA LEU A 48 11.11 7.71 -0.96
C LEU A 48 10.12 6.81 -0.21
N GLN A 49 8.83 7.14 -0.20
CA GLN A 49 7.88 6.39 0.61
C GLN A 49 7.86 4.92 0.21
N PRO A 50 8.00 3.99 1.17
CA PRO A 50 7.76 2.59 0.90
C PRO A 50 6.32 2.48 0.43
N LYS A 51 6.11 1.99 -0.80
CA LYS A 51 4.76 1.75 -1.33
C LYS A 51 3.99 1.01 -0.24
N PRO A 52 2.84 1.53 0.22
CA PRO A 52 2.01 0.78 1.14
C PRO A 52 1.76 -0.57 0.47
N LYS A 53 2.22 -1.66 1.09
CA LYS A 53 1.77 -2.99 0.70
C LYS A 53 0.27 -2.88 0.77
N LYS A 54 -0.41 -2.93 -0.39
CA LYS A 54 -1.87 -3.06 -0.41
C LYS A 54 -2.14 -4.26 0.48
N VAL A 55 -2.65 -4.00 1.68
CA VAL A 55 -3.27 -5.04 2.47
C VAL A 55 -4.44 -5.43 1.59
N SER A 56 -4.27 -6.51 0.83
CA SER A 56 -5.36 -7.14 0.10
C SER A 56 -6.48 -7.25 1.11
N ALA A 57 -7.55 -6.49 0.87
CA ALA A 57 -8.71 -6.48 1.75
C ALA A 57 -9.05 -7.93 2.08
N ALA A 58 -9.07 -8.25 3.37
CA ALA A 58 -9.46 -9.58 3.83
C ALA A 58 -10.74 -9.99 3.10
N PRO A 59 -10.85 -11.25 2.62
CA PRO A 59 -12.03 -11.68 1.90
C PRO A 59 -13.26 -11.42 2.77
N LYS A 60 -14.19 -10.60 2.27
CA LYS A 60 -15.50 -10.42 2.90
C LYS A 60 -16.12 -11.81 3.09
N PRO A 61 -16.65 -12.16 4.27
CA PRO A 61 -17.41 -13.39 4.45
C PRO A 61 -18.57 -13.41 3.45
N LYS A 62 -18.70 -14.50 2.70
CA LYS A 62 -19.84 -14.73 1.80
C LYS A 62 -21.13 -14.77 2.64
N PRO A 63 -22.19 -14.04 2.30
CA PRO A 63 -23.49 -14.25 2.94
C PRO A 63 -24.01 -15.68 2.64
N PRO A 64 -24.71 -16.32 3.58
CA PRO A 64 -25.22 -17.67 3.41
C PRO A 64 -26.25 -17.74 2.27
N PRO A 65 -26.37 -18.88 1.55
CA PRO A 65 -27.34 -19.03 0.48
C PRO A 65 -28.76 -18.93 1.05
N SER A 66 -29.52 -17.97 0.54
CA SER A 66 -30.94 -17.81 0.84
C SER A 66 -31.71 -19.07 0.41
N ALA A 67 -32.30 -19.76 1.37
CA ALA A 67 -33.21 -20.87 1.12
C ALA A 67 -34.44 -20.36 0.36
N ILE A 68 -34.66 -20.89 -0.84
CA ILE A 68 -35.84 -20.66 -1.67
C ILE A 68 -37.08 -21.20 -0.93
N PRO A 69 -38.09 -20.37 -0.60
CA PRO A 69 -39.35 -20.87 -0.08
C PRO A 69 -40.16 -21.53 -1.21
N LYS A 70 -40.36 -22.85 -1.12
CA LYS A 70 -41.28 -23.60 -1.97
C LYS A 70 -42.71 -23.07 -1.75
N LYS A 71 -43.32 -22.45 -2.76
CA LYS A 71 -44.76 -22.19 -2.77
C LYS A 71 -45.43 -23.04 -3.85
N LYS A 72 -46.17 -24.05 -3.39
CA LYS A 72 -47.14 -24.81 -4.19
C LYS A 72 -48.29 -23.89 -4.58
N THR A 73 -48.77 -23.99 -5.82
CA THR A 73 -50.19 -23.87 -6.17
C THR A 73 -50.48 -24.67 -7.44
N PHE A 74 -51.57 -25.43 -7.36
CA PHE A 74 -52.19 -26.30 -8.36
C PHE A 74 -52.88 -25.51 -9.49
N GLY A 75 -52.92 -26.07 -10.70
CA GLY A 75 -53.84 -25.68 -11.78
C GLY A 75 -53.75 -26.65 -12.98
N PRO A 76 -54.86 -26.98 -13.69
CA PRO A 76 -55.02 -28.25 -14.39
C PRO A 76 -54.69 -28.24 -15.89
N THR A 77 -54.22 -29.42 -16.33
CA THR A 77 -54.36 -30.12 -17.61
C THR A 77 -54.87 -29.37 -18.86
N VAL A 78 -54.08 -29.43 -19.94
CA VAL A 78 -54.55 -29.71 -21.32
C VAL A 78 -53.44 -30.40 -22.15
N LYS A 79 -53.82 -31.48 -22.86
CA LYS A 79 -53.42 -31.90 -24.24
C LYS A 79 -53.21 -33.41 -24.41
N ASN A 80 -54.31 -34.03 -24.83
CA ASN A 80 -54.53 -35.08 -25.84
C ASN A 80 -53.40 -35.97 -26.39
N LYS A 81 -53.84 -37.21 -26.67
CA LYS A 81 -53.75 -37.97 -27.94
C LYS A 81 -52.91 -39.26 -27.87
N LEU A 82 -53.55 -40.39 -27.60
CA LEU A 82 -53.90 -41.41 -28.60
C LEU A 82 -54.94 -42.37 -28.01
#